data_AF-A0A1B2EY00-F1
#
_entry.id   AF-A0A1B2EY00-F1
#
_cell.length_a   1.000
_cell.length_b   1.000
_cell.length_c   1.000
_cell.angle_alpha   90.00
_cell.angle_beta   90.00
_cell.angle_gamma   90.00
#
_symmetry.space_group_name_H-M   'P 1'
#
loop_
_entity.id
_entity.type
_entity.pdbx_description
1 polymer ?
#
loop_
_entity_poly.entity_id
_entity_poly.type
_entity_poly.pdbx_seq_one_letter_code
_entity_poly.pdbx_strand_id
1 'polypeptide(L)'
;MGRTALNGPEDVPNVKAIQEQYKLQPLSAFLGQPAPPPAPALTFPVYDRARTENHDFIGYLNFFLQFAEPPYPAEVGIRQQFERIGIRPGAPWDASKVDPQTLAAIDAGIADAKIAIKDELARTFSSNGLFGPRSLMGTNYLRRDVAANKGLYGNDLEEAWYGGYDSQGAKPQVIHFPAGQLPPAKFFWSMTLYTLPDRFLYDNPLNWYSI
;
A
#
# COMPACT_ATOMS: atom_id res chain seq x y z
N MET A 1 -0.28 6.34 -9.27
CA MET A 1 1.16 6.16 -9.54
C MET A 1 1.31 5.74 -10.99
N GLY A 2 2.11 6.45 -11.78
CA GLY A 2 2.38 6.06 -13.18
C GLY A 2 3.72 5.31 -13.26
N ARG A 3 3.80 4.27 -14.09
CA ARG A 3 5.04 3.56 -14.42
C ARG A 3 5.25 3.64 -15.93
N THR A 4 6.42 4.09 -16.37
CA THR A 4 6.81 4.17 -17.78
C THR A 4 7.92 3.14 -17.98
N ALA A 5 7.75 2.22 -18.92
CA ALA A 5 8.77 1.23 -19.23
C ALA A 5 10.04 1.92 -19.75
N LEU A 6 11.21 1.38 -19.37
CA LEU A 6 12.52 1.84 -19.81
C LEU A 6 13.22 0.68 -20.50
N ASN A 7 13.57 0.84 -21.78
CA ASN A 7 14.30 -0.18 -22.54
C ASN A 7 15.78 0.17 -22.60
N GLY A 8 16.52 -0.16 -21.54
CA GLY A 8 17.97 0.11 -21.46
C GLY A 8 18.32 1.57 -21.15
N PRO A 9 19.58 1.87 -20.79
CA PRO A 9 20.02 3.22 -20.41
C PRO A 9 19.85 4.28 -21.51
N GLU A 10 19.92 3.88 -22.77
CA GLU A 10 19.79 4.74 -23.94
C GLU A 10 18.37 5.30 -24.13
N ASP A 11 17.35 4.65 -23.56
CA ASP A 11 15.94 5.02 -23.68
C ASP A 11 15.50 6.03 -22.61
N VAL A 12 16.38 6.37 -21.66
CA VAL A 12 16.11 7.36 -20.60
C VAL A 12 15.62 8.71 -21.15
N PRO A 13 16.17 9.29 -22.24
CA PRO A 13 15.65 10.52 -22.81
C PRO A 13 14.19 10.40 -23.28
N ASN A 14 13.79 9.26 -23.86
CA ASN A 14 12.41 9.04 -24.32
C ASN A 14 11.45 8.91 -23.14
N VAL A 15 11.83 8.14 -22.11
CA VAL A 15 11.04 8.02 -20.88
C VAL A 15 10.79 9.38 -20.25
N LYS A 16 11.82 10.23 -20.16
CA LYS A 16 11.69 11.61 -19.67
C LYS A 16 10.75 12.43 -20.54
N ALA A 17 10.91 12.38 -21.86
CA ALA A 17 10.05 13.11 -22.79
C ALA A 17 8.56 12.70 -22.68
N ILE A 18 8.27 11.43 -22.37
CA ILE A 18 6.90 10.97 -22.10
C ILE A 18 6.41 11.48 -20.74
N GLN A 19 7.23 11.35 -19.69
CA GLN A 19 6.87 11.77 -18.33
C GLN A 19 6.64 13.27 -18.22
N GLU A 20 7.39 14.09 -18.98
CA GLU A 20 7.21 15.55 -19.07
C GLU A 20 5.84 15.95 -19.66
N GLN A 21 5.18 15.05 -20.38
CA GLN A 21 3.83 15.28 -20.91
C GLN A 21 2.73 14.96 -19.90
N TYR A 22 3.04 14.30 -18.77
CA TYR A 22 2.05 14.02 -17.74
C TYR A 22 1.59 15.31 -17.07
N LYS A 23 0.27 15.51 -17.04
CA LYS A 23 -0.35 16.70 -16.44
C LYS A 23 -1.33 16.27 -15.36
N LEU A 24 -1.18 16.86 -14.18
CA LEU A 24 -2.18 16.84 -13.13
C LEU A 24 -2.74 18.26 -13.01
N GLN A 25 -4.03 18.44 -13.28
CA GLN A 25 -4.69 19.75 -13.22
C GLN A 25 -6.10 19.62 -12.65
N PRO A 26 -6.59 20.63 -11.91
CA PRO A 26 -7.99 20.68 -11.47
C PRO A 26 -8.96 20.71 -12.65
N LEU A 27 -10.17 20.18 -12.44
CA LEU A 27 -11.22 20.18 -13.47
C LEU A 27 -11.58 21.60 -13.93
N SER A 28 -11.61 22.59 -13.01
CA SER A 28 -11.89 23.98 -13.35
C SER A 28 -10.86 24.55 -14.33
N ALA A 29 -9.57 24.30 -14.10
CA ALA A 29 -8.50 24.72 -15.00
C ALA A 29 -8.61 24.04 -16.37
N PHE A 30 -8.89 22.73 -16.39
CA PHE A 30 -9.08 21.98 -17.63
C PHE A 30 -10.25 22.50 -18.47
N LEU A 31 -11.36 22.88 -17.82
CA LEU A 31 -12.56 23.41 -18.47
C LEU A 31 -12.51 24.94 -18.71
N GLY A 32 -11.46 25.63 -18.28
CA GLY A 32 -11.37 27.09 -18.35
C GLY A 32 -12.41 27.82 -17.48
N GLN A 33 -12.85 27.20 -16.39
CA GLN A 33 -13.86 27.73 -15.46
C GLN A 33 -13.18 28.38 -14.23
N PRO A 34 -13.87 29.31 -13.54
CA PRO A 34 -13.39 29.83 -12.27
C PRO A 34 -13.08 28.70 -11.28
N ALA A 35 -11.94 28.82 -10.58
CA ALA A 35 -11.59 27.87 -9.55
C ALA A 35 -12.59 27.95 -8.38
N PRO A 36 -12.97 26.81 -7.77
CA PRO A 36 -13.71 26.84 -6.52
C PRO A 36 -12.87 27.50 -5.42
N PRO A 37 -13.50 27.96 -4.33
CA PRO A 37 -12.77 28.43 -3.15
C PRO A 37 -11.73 27.39 -2.70
N PRO A 38 -10.52 27.82 -2.29
CA PRO A 38 -9.51 26.92 -1.77
C PRO A 38 -10.03 26.07 -0.60
N ALA A 39 -9.58 24.83 -0.52
CA ALA A 39 -9.85 24.01 0.65
C ALA A 39 -9.25 24.66 1.91
N PRO A 40 -9.88 24.51 3.09
CA PRO A 40 -9.31 24.96 4.35
C PRO A 40 -7.91 24.38 4.57
N ALA A 41 -7.03 25.15 5.19
CA ALA A 41 -5.72 24.66 5.59
C ALA A 41 -5.88 23.51 6.60
N LEU A 42 -5.10 22.45 6.41
CA LEU A 42 -5.12 21.27 7.26
C LEU A 42 -3.86 21.25 8.14
N THR A 43 -4.06 21.01 9.43
CA THR A 43 -2.96 20.69 10.35
C THR A 43 -2.88 19.18 10.47
N PHE A 44 -1.89 18.58 9.80
CA PHE A 44 -1.66 17.13 9.89
C PHE A 44 -1.16 16.76 11.29
N PRO A 45 -1.62 15.64 11.87
CA PRO A 45 -1.08 15.16 13.14
C PRO A 45 0.40 14.80 12.95
N VAL A 46 1.25 15.21 13.89
CA VAL A 46 2.65 14.82 13.92
C VAL A 46 2.73 13.31 14.08
N TYR A 47 3.44 12.62 13.18
CA TYR A 47 3.60 11.17 13.27
C TYR A 47 4.41 10.79 14.51
N ASP A 48 3.80 9.93 15.32
CA ASP A 48 4.42 9.28 16.47
C ASP A 48 4.08 7.80 16.44
N ARG A 49 5.10 6.98 16.21
CA ARG A 49 4.96 5.52 16.13
C ARG A 49 4.36 4.91 17.39
N ALA A 50 4.76 5.36 18.58
CA ALA A 50 4.25 4.79 19.83
C ALA A 50 2.74 4.98 19.95
N ARG A 51 2.23 6.13 19.48
CA ARG A 51 0.80 6.44 19.44
C ARG A 51 0.04 5.66 18.38
N THR A 52 0.69 5.19 17.32
CA THR A 52 0.05 4.28 16.35
C THR A 52 -0.13 2.86 16.87
N GLU A 53 0.47 2.54 18.02
CA GLU A 53 0.53 1.19 18.58
C GLU A 53 -0.36 0.98 19.83
N ASN A 54 -1.13 2.00 20.21
CA ASN A 54 -2.09 2.01 21.32
C ASN A 54 -3.34 2.82 20.92
N HIS A 55 -4.31 2.98 21.82
CA HIS A 55 -5.58 3.69 21.61
C HIS A 55 -5.47 5.09 20.99
N ASP A 56 -4.33 5.78 21.10
CA ASP A 56 -4.11 7.06 20.42
C ASP A 56 -4.10 6.97 18.90
N PHE A 57 -4.02 5.77 18.32
CA PHE A 57 -4.15 5.57 16.88
C PHE A 57 -5.49 6.11 16.36
N ILE A 58 -6.52 6.15 17.22
CA ILE A 58 -7.86 6.68 16.90
C ILE A 58 -7.77 8.14 16.47
N GLY A 59 -6.89 8.95 17.05
CA GLY A 59 -6.70 10.35 16.62
C GLY A 59 -6.25 10.46 15.17
N TYR A 60 -5.30 9.62 14.75
CA TYR A 60 -4.86 9.55 13.35
C TYR A 60 -5.96 9.01 12.45
N LEU A 61 -6.64 7.94 12.88
CA LEU A 61 -7.71 7.32 12.10
C LEU A 61 -8.85 8.32 11.87
N ASN A 62 -9.28 9.05 12.89
CA ASN A 62 -10.29 10.11 12.79
C ASN A 62 -9.86 11.18 11.79
N PHE A 63 -8.63 11.67 11.90
CA PHE A 63 -8.09 12.64 10.97
C PHE A 63 -8.13 12.13 9.52
N PHE A 64 -7.72 10.89 9.24
CA PHE A 64 -7.74 10.37 7.86
C PHE A 64 -9.14 10.04 7.35
N LEU A 65 -10.04 9.58 8.22
CA LEU A 65 -11.41 9.23 7.84
C LEU A 65 -12.19 10.43 7.28
N GLN A 66 -11.85 11.66 7.65
CA GLN A 66 -12.50 12.87 7.10
C GLN A 66 -12.33 13.00 5.57
N PHE A 67 -11.28 12.41 5.00
CA PHE A 67 -11.01 12.41 3.56
C PHE A 67 -11.63 11.20 2.84
N ALA A 68 -12.32 10.33 3.57
CA ALA A 68 -12.94 9.11 3.08
C ALA A 68 -14.46 9.13 3.32
N GLU A 69 -15.07 10.31 3.15
CA GLU A 69 -16.50 10.57 3.26
C GLU A 69 -17.13 10.83 1.88
N PRO A 70 -18.36 10.34 1.61
CA PRO A 70 -19.14 9.45 2.46
C PRO A 70 -18.53 8.03 2.52
N PRO A 71 -18.84 7.23 3.55
CA PRO A 71 -18.34 5.87 3.61
C PRO A 71 -18.87 5.04 2.45
N TYR A 72 -18.05 4.09 2.01
CA TYR A 72 -18.52 3.10 1.05
C TYR A 72 -19.70 2.31 1.63
N PRO A 73 -20.72 1.93 0.84
CA PRO A 73 -21.93 1.30 1.37
C PRO A 73 -21.68 0.10 2.30
N ALA A 74 -20.73 -0.77 1.96
CA ALA A 74 -20.39 -1.94 2.78
C ALA A 74 -19.64 -1.61 4.10
N GLU A 75 -19.15 -0.38 4.25
CA GLU A 75 -18.43 0.10 5.44
C GLU A 75 -19.31 0.94 6.39
N VAL A 76 -20.54 1.28 6.00
CA VAL A 76 -21.46 2.07 6.84
C VAL A 76 -21.66 1.40 8.20
N GLY A 77 -22.00 0.11 8.20
CA GLY A 77 -22.29 -0.63 9.44
C GLY A 77 -21.08 -0.76 10.37
N ILE A 78 -19.88 -1.05 9.83
CA ILE A 78 -18.68 -1.18 10.66
C ILE A 78 -18.24 0.19 11.21
N ARG A 79 -18.35 1.27 10.43
CA ARG A 79 -18.06 2.62 10.93
C ARG A 79 -18.99 3.03 12.07
N GLN A 80 -20.29 2.75 11.96
CA GLN A 80 -21.25 2.99 13.05
C GLN A 80 -20.89 2.24 14.34
N GLN A 81 -20.34 1.02 14.24
CA GLN A 81 -19.86 0.29 15.42
C GLN A 81 -18.63 0.96 16.03
N PHE A 82 -17.69 1.42 15.20
CA PHE A 82 -16.48 2.10 15.63
C PHE A 82 -16.74 3.45 16.34
N GLU A 83 -17.86 4.12 16.04
CA GLU A 83 -18.25 5.34 16.74
C GLU A 83 -18.43 5.15 18.26
N ARG A 84 -18.69 3.93 18.72
CA ARG A 84 -18.85 3.58 20.14
C ARG A 84 -17.54 3.69 20.92
N ILE A 85 -16.39 3.61 20.23
CA ILE A 85 -15.06 3.76 20.81
C ILE A 85 -14.39 5.07 20.40
N GLY A 86 -15.15 6.03 19.87
CA GLY A 86 -14.65 7.37 19.54
C GLY A 86 -14.01 7.49 18.15
N ILE A 87 -14.10 6.46 17.30
CA ILE A 87 -13.66 6.55 15.91
C ILE A 87 -14.74 7.23 15.06
N ARG A 88 -14.49 8.46 14.62
CA ARG A 88 -15.39 9.28 13.82
C ARG A 88 -14.61 10.17 12.85
N PRO A 89 -15.07 10.37 11.60
CA PRO A 89 -14.40 11.25 10.63
C PRO A 89 -14.17 12.65 11.19
N GLY A 90 -12.90 13.08 11.23
CA GLY A 90 -12.47 14.41 11.69
C GLY A 90 -12.63 14.69 13.18
N ALA A 91 -13.13 13.75 13.98
CA ALA A 91 -13.36 14.00 15.40
C ALA A 91 -12.04 14.10 16.19
N PRO A 92 -11.93 15.05 17.14
CA PRO A 92 -10.77 15.11 18.01
C PRO A 92 -10.70 13.85 18.89
N TRP A 93 -9.49 13.43 19.20
CA TRP A 93 -9.24 12.33 20.13
C TRP A 93 -8.51 12.86 21.36
N ASP A 94 -9.01 12.48 22.54
CA ASP A 94 -8.48 12.87 23.83
C ASP A 94 -8.72 11.72 24.81
N ALA A 95 -7.71 10.87 24.99
CA ALA A 95 -7.79 9.69 25.84
C ALA A 95 -8.17 10.03 27.29
N SER A 96 -7.83 11.24 27.78
CA SER A 96 -8.17 11.66 29.15
C SER A 96 -9.67 11.79 29.40
N LYS A 97 -10.48 11.86 28.33
CA LYS A 97 -11.95 11.95 28.39
C LYS A 97 -12.65 10.61 28.18
N VAL A 98 -11.89 9.53 28.00
CA VAL A 98 -12.41 8.18 27.78
C VAL A 98 -12.25 7.39 29.07
N ASP A 99 -13.26 6.59 29.42
CA ASP A 99 -13.20 5.73 30.59
C ASP A 99 -11.99 4.77 30.51
N PRO A 100 -11.19 4.61 31.60
CA PRO A 100 -9.99 3.79 31.59
C PRO A 100 -10.21 2.32 31.20
N GLN A 101 -11.37 1.75 31.54
CA GLN A 101 -11.71 0.37 31.14
C GLN A 101 -11.93 0.28 29.63
N THR A 102 -12.50 1.32 29.02
CA THR A 102 -12.65 1.41 27.55
C THR A 102 -11.30 1.53 26.86
N LEU A 103 -10.39 2.37 27.37
CA LEU A 103 -9.04 2.47 26.82
C LEU A 103 -8.29 1.13 26.89
N ALA A 104 -8.35 0.45 28.04
CA ALA A 104 -7.74 -0.87 28.21
C ALA A 104 -8.33 -1.92 27.24
N ALA A 105 -9.64 -1.87 26.99
CA ALA A 105 -10.29 -2.76 26.02
C ALA A 105 -9.85 -2.47 24.57
N ILE A 106 -9.67 -1.20 24.21
CA ILE A 106 -9.13 -0.80 22.90
C ILE A 106 -7.70 -1.31 22.74
N ASP A 107 -6.84 -1.11 23.75
CA ASP A 107 -5.45 -1.56 23.74
C ASP A 107 -5.34 -3.09 23.66
N ALA A 108 -6.21 -3.82 24.36
CA ALA A 108 -6.31 -5.27 24.24
C ALA A 108 -6.71 -5.69 22.81
N GLY A 109 -7.69 -5.01 22.20
CA GLY A 109 -8.08 -5.26 20.80
C GLY A 109 -6.95 -4.99 19.80
N ILE A 110 -6.10 -3.98 20.05
CA ILE A 110 -4.91 -3.72 19.25
C ILE A 110 -3.89 -4.87 19.40
N ALA A 111 -3.69 -5.38 20.61
CA ALA A 111 -2.81 -6.52 20.85
C ALA A 111 -3.31 -7.78 20.13
N ASP A 112 -4.61 -8.07 20.21
CA ASP A 112 -5.25 -9.18 19.49
C ASP A 112 -5.10 -9.02 17.97
N ALA A 113 -5.32 -7.81 17.44
CA ALA A 113 -5.13 -7.51 16.02
C ALA A 113 -3.67 -7.73 15.58
N LYS A 114 -2.68 -7.29 16.37
CA LYS A 114 -1.26 -7.52 16.09
C LYS A 114 -0.93 -9.01 15.99
N ILE A 115 -1.53 -9.85 16.84
CA ILE A 115 -1.38 -11.31 16.78
C ILE A 115 -2.02 -11.85 15.50
N ALA A 116 -3.26 -11.48 15.20
CA ALA A 116 -3.96 -11.92 13.99
C ALA A 116 -3.21 -11.54 12.70
N ILE A 117 -2.69 -10.31 12.63
CA ILE A 117 -1.89 -9.81 11.51
C ILE A 117 -0.60 -10.62 11.37
N LYS A 118 0.13 -10.86 12.48
CA LYS A 118 1.35 -11.67 12.48
C LYS A 118 1.09 -13.10 11.99
N ASP A 119 0.02 -13.72 12.46
CA ASP A 119 -0.37 -15.08 12.09
C ASP A 119 -0.75 -15.17 10.61
N GLU A 120 -1.51 -14.20 10.09
CA GLU A 120 -1.88 -14.15 8.68
C GLU A 120 -0.67 -13.83 7.78
N LEU A 121 0.24 -12.95 8.22
CA LEU A 121 1.50 -12.68 7.53
C LEU A 121 2.37 -13.94 7.38
N ALA A 122 2.42 -14.78 8.42
CA ALA A 122 3.19 -16.03 8.42
C ALA A 122 2.63 -17.07 7.45
N ARG A 123 1.33 -16.99 7.11
CA ARG A 123 0.65 -17.88 6.15
C ARG A 123 0.54 -17.27 4.75
N THR A 124 0.85 -15.99 4.61
CA THR A 124 0.78 -15.28 3.33
C THR A 124 2.16 -15.27 2.68
N PHE A 125 2.36 -16.08 1.65
CA PHE A 125 3.67 -16.21 0.98
C PHE A 125 3.81 -15.33 -0.26
N SER A 126 2.74 -14.69 -0.71
CA SER A 126 2.74 -13.86 -1.92
C SER A 126 1.85 -12.63 -1.75
N SER A 127 2.20 -11.55 -2.45
CA SER A 127 1.35 -10.36 -2.62
C SER A 127 0.36 -10.50 -3.78
N ASN A 128 0.50 -11.52 -4.62
CA ASN A 128 -0.37 -11.76 -5.76
C ASN A 128 -1.82 -11.97 -5.32
N GLY A 129 -2.74 -11.20 -5.91
CA GLY A 129 -4.16 -11.25 -5.58
C GLY A 129 -4.51 -10.68 -4.19
N LEU A 130 -3.62 -9.90 -3.57
CA LEU A 130 -3.95 -9.11 -2.38
C LEU A 130 -4.47 -7.71 -2.70
N PHE A 131 -4.19 -7.21 -3.90
CA PHE A 131 -4.60 -5.89 -4.37
C PHE A 131 -5.54 -5.98 -5.56
N GLY A 132 -6.30 -4.91 -5.77
CA GLY A 132 -7.13 -4.69 -6.94
C GLY A 132 -8.32 -3.79 -6.66
N PRO A 133 -9.35 -3.83 -7.53
CA PRO A 133 -10.51 -3.00 -7.32
C PRO A 133 -11.20 -3.35 -6.01
N ARG A 134 -11.91 -2.38 -5.44
CA ARG A 134 -12.59 -2.53 -4.15
C ARG A 134 -13.55 -3.72 -4.10
N SER A 135 -14.18 -4.04 -5.22
CA SER A 135 -15.04 -5.23 -5.40
C SER A 135 -14.29 -6.54 -5.18
N LEU A 136 -13.04 -6.63 -5.65
CA LEU A 136 -12.18 -7.80 -5.47
C LEU A 136 -11.63 -7.87 -4.03
N MET A 137 -11.24 -6.73 -3.46
CA MET A 137 -10.70 -6.68 -2.10
C MET A 137 -11.77 -6.90 -1.01
N GLY A 138 -13.06 -6.85 -1.34
CA GLY A 138 -14.18 -7.22 -0.46
C GLY A 138 -14.19 -6.48 0.88
N THR A 139 -14.64 -7.12 1.96
CA THR A 139 -14.60 -6.54 3.33
C THR A 139 -13.67 -7.34 4.25
N ASN A 140 -12.69 -8.05 3.69
CA ASN A 140 -11.69 -8.77 4.48
C ASN A 140 -10.57 -7.79 4.91
N TYR A 141 -10.84 -7.01 5.96
CA TYR A 141 -9.92 -5.97 6.42
C TYR A 141 -8.57 -6.52 6.90
N LEU A 142 -8.53 -7.70 7.53
CA LEU A 142 -7.28 -8.35 7.93
C LEU A 142 -6.40 -8.65 6.71
N ARG A 143 -6.96 -9.21 5.65
CA ARG A 143 -6.21 -9.46 4.41
C ARG A 143 -5.74 -8.17 3.74
N ARG A 144 -6.53 -7.09 3.80
CA ARG A 144 -6.13 -5.77 3.29
C ARG A 144 -4.98 -5.16 4.10
N ASP A 145 -5.00 -5.33 5.41
CA ASP A 145 -3.91 -4.89 6.30
C ASP A 145 -2.62 -5.67 6.00
N VAL A 146 -2.71 -7.00 5.89
CA VAL A 146 -1.59 -7.87 5.50
C VAL A 146 -1.02 -7.50 4.14
N ALA A 147 -1.88 -7.12 3.18
CA ALA A 147 -1.45 -6.61 1.88
C ALA A 147 -0.60 -5.34 2.03
N ALA A 148 -1.11 -4.36 2.78
CA ALA A 148 -0.42 -3.10 3.06
C ALA A 148 0.93 -3.32 3.78
N ASN A 149 0.96 -4.25 4.74
CA ASN A 149 2.17 -4.62 5.47
C ASN A 149 3.23 -5.25 4.56
N LYS A 150 2.83 -6.13 3.63
CA LYS A 150 3.77 -6.79 2.70
C LYS A 150 4.28 -5.89 1.58
N GLY A 151 3.48 -4.94 1.12
CA GLY A 151 3.83 -4.11 -0.02
C GLY A 151 2.72 -3.16 -0.40
N LEU A 152 2.56 -2.10 0.40
CA LEU A 152 1.60 -1.02 0.17
C LEU A 152 1.64 -0.55 -1.29
N TYR A 153 0.45 -0.34 -1.88
CA TYR A 153 0.25 0.05 -3.28
C TYR A 153 0.65 -1.00 -4.33
N GLY A 154 0.58 -2.28 -3.97
CA GLY A 154 0.75 -3.36 -4.94
C GLY A 154 -0.28 -3.28 -6.08
N ASN A 155 0.12 -3.79 -7.26
CA ASN A 155 -0.77 -3.93 -8.40
C ASN A 155 -1.73 -5.10 -8.21
N ASP A 156 -2.87 -5.07 -8.91
CA ASP A 156 -3.65 -6.30 -9.06
C ASP A 156 -2.90 -7.34 -9.91
N LEU A 157 -3.47 -8.55 -9.92
CA LEU A 157 -2.87 -9.71 -10.57
C LEU A 157 -2.91 -9.61 -12.11
N GLU A 158 -3.87 -8.88 -12.66
CA GLU A 158 -3.99 -8.70 -14.12
C GLU A 158 -2.87 -7.79 -14.64
N GLU A 159 -2.49 -6.78 -13.85
CA GLU A 159 -1.43 -5.83 -14.18
C GLU A 159 -0.03 -6.38 -13.91
N ALA A 160 0.19 -7.09 -12.79
CA ALA A 160 1.50 -7.67 -12.50
C ALA A 160 1.45 -8.89 -11.58
N TRP A 161 2.19 -9.92 -11.96
CA TRP A 161 2.48 -11.08 -11.13
C TRP A 161 3.94 -11.06 -10.67
N TYR A 162 4.17 -11.31 -9.38
CA TYR A 162 5.51 -11.39 -8.81
C TYR A 162 5.78 -12.78 -8.21
N GLY A 163 6.95 -13.33 -8.47
CA GLY A 163 7.41 -14.56 -7.86
C GLY A 163 8.92 -14.64 -7.87
N GLY A 164 9.46 -15.59 -7.12
CA GLY A 164 10.89 -15.78 -6.99
C GLY A 164 11.21 -16.86 -5.97
N TYR A 165 12.50 -17.05 -5.73
CA TYR A 165 13.02 -17.92 -4.69
C TYR A 165 14.22 -17.26 -4.05
N ASP A 166 14.46 -17.61 -2.79
CA ASP A 166 15.62 -17.14 -2.05
C ASP A 166 16.80 -18.09 -2.29
N SER A 167 18.00 -17.53 -2.37
CA SER A 167 19.24 -18.30 -2.50
C SER A 167 20.33 -17.68 -1.64
N GLN A 168 21.22 -18.52 -1.11
CA GLN A 168 22.40 -18.09 -0.36
C GLN A 168 23.48 -17.48 -1.28
N GLY A 169 23.33 -17.57 -2.61
CA GLY A 169 24.29 -16.99 -3.57
C GLY A 169 25.66 -17.66 -3.63
N ALA A 170 25.93 -18.68 -2.79
CA ALA A 170 27.25 -19.33 -2.69
C ALA A 170 27.60 -20.24 -3.89
N LYS A 171 26.63 -20.56 -4.76
CA LYS A 171 26.82 -21.41 -5.93
C LYS A 171 26.10 -20.82 -7.14
N PRO A 172 26.64 -20.99 -8.36
CA PRO A 172 25.93 -20.64 -9.59
C PRO A 172 24.54 -21.26 -9.61
N GLN A 173 23.56 -20.46 -10.02
CA GLN A 173 22.17 -20.89 -10.17
C GLN A 173 21.80 -20.83 -11.65
N VAL A 174 20.97 -21.77 -12.09
CA VAL A 174 20.43 -21.80 -13.45
C VAL A 174 18.91 -21.86 -13.35
N ILE A 175 18.25 -20.88 -13.97
CA ILE A 175 16.81 -20.88 -14.14
C ILE A 175 16.55 -21.19 -15.60
N HIS A 176 15.92 -22.31 -15.86
CA HIS A 176 15.65 -22.80 -17.21
C HIS A 176 14.16 -22.76 -17.50
N PHE A 177 13.81 -22.05 -18.57
CA PHE A 177 12.49 -22.11 -19.19
C PHE A 177 12.58 -22.95 -20.45
N PRO A 178 11.82 -24.05 -20.57
CA PRO A 178 11.72 -24.79 -21.82
C PRO A 178 11.24 -23.89 -22.96
N ALA A 179 11.56 -24.29 -24.20
CA ALA A 179 11.08 -23.57 -25.38
C ALA A 179 9.56 -23.43 -25.36
N GLY A 180 9.06 -22.20 -25.58
CA GLY A 180 7.63 -21.89 -25.53
C GLY A 180 7.02 -21.81 -24.11
N GLN A 181 7.83 -21.90 -23.05
CA GLN A 181 7.37 -21.86 -21.66
C GLN A 181 7.99 -20.69 -20.87
N LEU A 182 8.22 -19.56 -21.54
CA LEU A 182 8.48 -18.30 -20.84
C LEU A 182 7.27 -17.90 -19.99
N PRO A 183 7.45 -17.06 -18.95
CA PRO A 183 6.32 -16.53 -18.19
C PRO A 183 5.28 -15.91 -19.14
N PRO A 184 3.98 -16.24 -18.98
CA PRO A 184 2.94 -15.93 -19.96
C PRO A 184 2.45 -14.48 -19.87
N ALA A 185 3.37 -13.52 -19.83
CA ALA A 185 3.04 -12.10 -19.75
C ALA A 185 2.69 -11.53 -21.13
N LYS A 186 1.68 -10.66 -21.19
CA LYS A 186 1.25 -10.00 -22.44
C LYS A 186 2.26 -8.97 -22.95
N PHE A 187 2.91 -8.25 -22.03
CA PHE A 187 3.83 -7.16 -22.38
C PHE A 187 5.29 -7.58 -22.24
N PHE A 188 5.70 -7.96 -21.03
CA PHE A 188 7.05 -8.44 -20.77
C PHE A 188 7.08 -9.24 -19.47
N TRP A 189 8.14 -10.04 -19.30
CA TRP A 189 8.56 -10.59 -18.03
C TRP A 189 9.97 -10.12 -17.74
N SER A 190 10.35 -10.11 -16.47
CA SER A 190 11.74 -9.86 -16.09
C SER A 190 12.10 -10.64 -14.84
N MET A 191 13.38 -10.79 -14.60
CA MET A 191 13.93 -11.37 -13.38
C MET A 191 15.00 -10.45 -12.83
N THR A 192 14.83 -10.01 -11.58
CA THR A 192 15.73 -9.06 -10.92
C THR A 192 16.29 -9.68 -9.65
N LEU A 193 17.60 -9.51 -9.40
CA LEU A 193 18.27 -10.02 -8.22
C LEU A 193 18.33 -8.96 -7.12
N TYR A 194 17.89 -9.34 -5.91
CA TYR A 194 17.91 -8.47 -4.74
C TYR A 194 18.70 -9.09 -3.58
N THR A 195 19.27 -8.24 -2.73
CA THR A 195 19.83 -8.62 -1.44
C THR A 195 18.73 -8.85 -0.40
N LEU A 196 19.02 -9.70 0.59
CA LEU A 196 18.16 -9.91 1.76
C LEU A 196 18.94 -9.54 3.03
N PRO A 197 18.29 -8.97 4.06
CA PRO A 197 16.85 -8.73 4.17
C PRO A 197 16.37 -7.38 3.64
N ASP A 198 17.27 -6.50 3.19
CA ASP A 198 17.00 -5.11 2.80
C ASP A 198 16.25 -4.94 1.46
N ARG A 199 16.30 -5.95 0.57
CA ARG A 199 15.62 -5.97 -0.74
C ARG A 199 16.07 -4.89 -1.70
N PHE A 200 17.35 -4.50 -1.64
CA PHE A 200 17.96 -3.64 -2.67
C PHE A 200 18.50 -4.45 -3.84
N LEU A 201 18.72 -3.79 -4.98
CA LEU A 201 19.37 -4.42 -6.12
C LEU A 201 20.76 -4.92 -5.71
N TYR A 202 21.11 -6.14 -6.10
CA TYR A 202 22.44 -6.67 -5.83
C TYR A 202 23.50 -5.93 -6.64
N ASP A 203 24.36 -5.19 -5.95
CA ASP A 203 25.46 -4.45 -6.57
C ASP A 203 26.47 -5.40 -7.22
N ASN A 204 26.82 -5.13 -8.47
CA ASN A 204 27.71 -5.98 -9.25
C ASN A 204 28.48 -5.19 -10.33
N PRO A 205 29.70 -5.62 -10.71
CA PRO A 205 30.55 -4.87 -11.64
C PRO A 205 30.00 -4.69 -13.05
N LEU A 206 28.99 -5.47 -13.45
CA LEU A 206 28.37 -5.37 -14.77
C LEU A 206 27.34 -4.23 -14.83
N ASN A 207 26.93 -3.68 -13.69
CA ASN A 207 25.78 -2.77 -13.58
C ASN A 207 24.52 -3.33 -14.26
N TRP A 208 24.36 -4.65 -14.19
CA TRP A 208 23.25 -5.37 -14.81
C TRP A 208 22.43 -6.04 -13.72
N TYR A 209 21.17 -5.64 -13.60
CA TYR A 209 20.33 -6.01 -12.45
C TYR A 209 19.10 -6.84 -12.82
N SER A 210 18.70 -6.86 -14.10
CA SER A 210 17.53 -7.58 -14.57
C SER A 210 17.73 -8.24 -15.94
N ILE A 211 17.20 -9.45 -16.11
CA ILE A 211 17.00 -10.11 -17.42
C ILE A 211 15.55 -9.91 -17.84
#